data_AF-A0A7C3X0J1-F1
#
_entry.id   AF-A0A7C3X0J1-F1
#
_cell.length_a   1.000
_cell.length_b   1.000
_cell.length_c   1.000
_cell.angle_alpha   90.00
_cell.angle_beta   90.00
_cell.angle_gamma   90.00
#
_symmetry.space_group_name_H-M   'P 1'
#
loop_
_entity.id
_entity.type
_entity.pdbx_description
1 polymer ?
#
loop_
_entity_poly.entity_id
_entity_poly.type
_entity_poly.pdbx_seq_one_letter_code
_entity_poly.pdbx_strand_id
1 'polypeptide(L)'
;YGEMMRVTSSCLTNVDGYYASLALKAMRMAIAIAYQSQVVNEYCQDVLFGIPRPHPMRVNLGVLDPDYVNVLPNGHEPFLGFAMVQLARLPEWQEKARAAGARGLRVIASIETGQEMIQRWAMDDAFHGFVGNWIMQEAVLSSGCVDLFAADMNCSMPIDPIYAERYRFRLVPVSDLVAFEGVTERLDYEPERAEEQAAQLLEMAIQNFKARRETVEPLTGQPVGEAVVGFSTESILEALGGTLDPLLEALKSGTIRGVAGLVSCTTLRDTGQDVHSVAVAQELIKRDILVLSMGCGNAAMQVAGLCLPEAADLAGPGLKSLCAELGVPPVLSYGTCTDTGRLADLLASVSSALGGVPIPDLPVVAAAPEYMEQKATIDAIFALALGLYTYVNPVPTVTGGPRLVELLTSGCRDLTGGQLHLERDPAEAAEGMLAHIESKRKALGI
;
A
#
# COMPACT_ATOMS: atom_id res chain seq x y z
N TYR A 1 0.76 20.48 -9.89
CA TYR A 1 -0.22 21.09 -10.81
C TYR A 1 0.30 21.36 -12.22
N GLY A 2 1.40 22.12 -12.41
CA GLY A 2 1.89 22.48 -13.76
C GLY A 2 2.19 21.28 -14.68
N GLU A 3 2.79 20.21 -14.15
CA GLU A 3 3.04 18.99 -14.94
C GLU A 3 1.75 18.27 -15.33
N MET A 4 0.74 18.20 -14.44
CA MET A 4 -0.58 17.64 -14.77
C MET A 4 -1.20 18.40 -15.94
N MET A 5 -1.25 19.74 -15.86
CA MET A 5 -1.76 20.57 -16.95
C MET A 5 -1.02 20.33 -18.26
N ARG A 6 0.31 20.21 -18.21
CA ARG A 6 1.15 20.02 -19.39
C ARG A 6 0.95 18.63 -20.04
N VAL A 7 0.89 17.57 -19.24
CA VAL A 7 0.66 16.21 -19.76
C VAL A 7 -0.75 16.11 -20.34
N THR A 8 -1.78 16.52 -19.60
CA THR A 8 -3.17 16.50 -20.08
C THR A 8 -3.34 17.31 -21.36
N SER A 9 -2.77 18.53 -21.42
CA SER A 9 -2.82 19.35 -22.63
C SER A 9 -2.10 18.71 -23.82
N SER A 10 -1.00 17.98 -23.58
CA SER A 10 -0.26 17.29 -24.64
C SER A 10 -1.02 16.13 -25.25
N CYS A 11 -1.90 15.49 -24.47
CA CYS A 11 -2.75 14.39 -24.92
C CYS A 11 -4.00 14.85 -25.69
N LEU A 12 -4.25 16.15 -25.80
CA LEU A 12 -5.39 16.68 -26.57
C LEU A 12 -5.18 16.47 -28.08
N THR A 13 -6.30 16.42 -28.81
CA THR A 13 -6.33 16.24 -30.26
C THR A 13 -5.42 17.24 -30.98
N ASN A 14 -4.52 16.73 -31.84
CA ASN A 14 -3.60 17.51 -32.67
C ASN A 14 -2.58 18.38 -31.90
N VAL A 15 -2.23 18.04 -30.65
CA VAL A 15 -1.19 18.76 -29.88
C VAL A 15 0.18 18.08 -29.97
N ASP A 16 0.31 16.85 -29.44
CA ASP A 16 1.55 16.09 -29.50
C ASP A 16 1.29 14.66 -29.99
N GLY A 17 1.63 14.40 -31.26
CA GLY A 17 1.53 13.07 -31.85
C GLY A 17 2.80 12.22 -31.71
N TYR A 18 3.84 12.71 -31.02
CA TYR A 18 5.12 12.00 -30.93
C TYR A 18 5.22 11.17 -29.66
N TYR A 19 5.14 9.85 -29.81
CA TYR A 19 5.13 8.90 -28.70
C TYR A 19 6.29 9.07 -27.69
N ALA A 20 7.51 9.37 -28.16
CA ALA A 20 8.65 9.53 -27.26
C ALA A 20 8.56 10.85 -26.46
N SER A 21 8.05 11.92 -27.07
CA SER A 21 7.77 13.18 -26.36
C SER A 21 6.71 12.98 -25.27
N LEU A 22 5.64 12.25 -25.57
CA LEU A 22 4.61 11.90 -24.59
C LEU A 22 5.17 11.03 -23.45
N ALA A 23 5.98 10.02 -23.76
CA ALA A 23 6.62 9.16 -22.76
C ALA A 23 7.53 9.97 -21.81
N LEU A 24 8.38 10.86 -22.36
CA LEU A 24 9.24 11.73 -21.55
C LEU A 24 8.44 12.70 -20.67
N LYS A 25 7.32 13.21 -21.16
CA LYS A 25 6.41 14.06 -20.36
C LYS A 25 5.76 13.26 -19.24
N ALA A 26 5.35 12.01 -19.49
CA ALA A 26 4.82 11.12 -18.47
C ALA A 26 5.88 10.84 -17.38
N MET A 27 7.12 10.55 -17.76
CA MET A 27 8.24 10.39 -16.82
C MET A 27 8.49 11.64 -15.99
N ARG A 28 8.49 12.84 -16.60
CA ARG A 28 8.66 14.09 -15.85
C ARG A 28 7.51 14.34 -14.87
N MET A 29 6.28 14.01 -15.26
CA MET A 29 5.14 14.09 -14.35
C MET A 29 5.26 13.08 -13.21
N ALA A 30 5.73 11.86 -13.47
CA ALA A 30 5.97 10.84 -12.45
C ALA A 30 7.02 11.28 -11.42
N ILE A 31 8.13 11.89 -11.86
CA ILE A 31 9.14 12.50 -10.97
C ILE A 31 8.51 13.60 -10.11
N ALA A 32 7.68 14.48 -10.70
CA ALA A 32 7.02 15.54 -9.95
C ALA A 32 6.04 14.98 -8.91
N ILE A 33 5.31 13.91 -9.23
CA ILE A 33 4.42 13.22 -8.29
C ILE A 33 5.22 12.68 -7.10
N ALA A 34 6.32 11.97 -7.35
CA ALA A 34 7.14 11.42 -6.28
C ALA A 34 7.70 12.51 -5.36
N TYR A 35 8.47 13.46 -5.90
CA TYR A 35 9.22 14.42 -5.09
C TYR A 35 8.41 15.63 -4.59
N GLN A 36 7.34 16.03 -5.27
CA GLN A 36 6.55 17.22 -4.89
C GLN A 36 5.22 16.88 -4.22
N SER A 37 4.75 15.64 -4.32
CA SER A 37 3.45 15.25 -3.76
C SER A 37 3.59 14.09 -2.78
N GLN A 38 4.09 12.94 -3.20
CA GLN A 38 4.21 11.76 -2.35
C GLN A 38 5.15 12.01 -1.15
N VAL A 39 6.40 12.42 -1.39
CA VAL A 39 7.35 12.73 -0.31
C VAL A 39 6.81 13.81 0.63
N VAL A 40 6.26 14.90 0.08
CA VAL A 40 5.71 15.99 0.92
C VAL A 40 4.55 15.50 1.78
N ASN A 41 3.61 14.77 1.19
CA ASN A 41 2.47 14.18 1.90
C ASN A 41 2.94 13.31 3.05
N GLU A 42 3.86 12.40 2.76
CA GLU A 42 4.37 11.43 3.73
C GLU A 42 5.09 12.09 4.91
N TYR A 43 5.97 13.05 4.65
CA TYR A 43 6.64 13.80 5.71
C TYR A 43 5.64 14.63 6.54
N CYS A 44 4.62 15.22 5.91
CA CYS A 44 3.57 15.93 6.64
C CYS A 44 2.77 14.97 7.55
N GLN A 45 2.41 13.79 7.07
CA GLN A 45 1.71 12.79 7.87
C GLN A 45 2.56 12.29 9.04
N ASP A 46 3.87 12.13 8.85
CA ASP A 46 4.78 11.76 9.93
C ASP A 46 4.91 12.83 11.00
N VAL A 47 4.96 14.10 10.60
CA VAL A 47 4.98 15.23 11.54
C VAL A 47 3.69 15.26 12.37
N LEU A 48 2.55 14.93 11.76
CA LEU A 48 1.24 14.98 12.42
C LEU A 48 0.96 13.74 13.30
N PHE A 49 1.31 12.55 12.83
CA PHE A 49 0.84 11.29 13.39
C PHE A 49 1.94 10.36 13.89
N GLY A 50 3.21 10.74 13.67
CA GLY A 50 4.40 9.99 14.05
C GLY A 50 5.03 9.24 12.88
N ILE A 51 6.35 9.07 12.95
CA ILE A 51 7.09 8.26 11.98
C ILE A 51 6.76 6.78 12.22
N PRO A 52 6.46 5.98 11.17
CA PRO A 52 6.20 4.56 11.31
C PRO A 52 7.31 3.81 12.04
N ARG A 53 6.93 2.87 12.92
CA ARG A 53 7.86 2.01 13.65
C ARG A 53 7.34 0.57 13.72
N PRO A 54 8.20 -0.47 13.64
CA PRO A 54 7.79 -1.86 13.69
C PRO A 54 6.95 -2.22 14.92
N HIS A 55 5.73 -2.69 14.70
CA HIS A 55 4.86 -3.22 15.75
C HIS A 55 3.88 -4.27 15.20
N PRO A 56 3.31 -5.14 16.05
CA PRO A 56 2.30 -6.11 15.60
C PRO A 56 0.97 -5.43 15.27
N MET A 57 0.23 -6.03 14.35
CA MET A 57 -1.12 -5.62 13.95
C MET A 57 -1.96 -6.85 13.60
N ARG A 58 -3.23 -6.89 14.06
CA ARG A 58 -4.21 -7.89 13.64
C ARG A 58 -4.70 -7.58 12.23
N VAL A 59 -4.77 -8.60 11.40
CA VAL A 59 -5.20 -8.48 10.00
C VAL A 59 -6.25 -9.53 9.64
N ASN A 60 -6.87 -9.37 8.46
CA ASN A 60 -7.88 -10.25 7.85
C ASN A 60 -9.30 -10.05 8.43
N LEU A 61 -10.31 -10.64 7.78
CA LEU A 61 -11.74 -10.41 8.05
C LEU A 61 -12.17 -10.71 9.49
N GLY A 62 -11.46 -11.59 10.21
CA GLY A 62 -11.77 -11.94 11.58
C GLY A 62 -11.64 -10.80 12.59
N VAL A 63 -11.09 -9.64 12.20
CA VAL A 63 -11.04 -8.43 13.04
C VAL A 63 -12.42 -7.81 13.26
N LEU A 64 -13.41 -8.14 12.42
CA LEU A 64 -14.78 -7.68 12.53
C LEU A 64 -15.55 -8.54 13.54
N ASP A 65 -16.10 -7.90 14.57
CA ASP A 65 -16.90 -8.55 15.61
C ASP A 65 -18.30 -7.92 15.65
N PRO A 66 -19.38 -8.68 15.35
CA PRO A 66 -20.71 -8.10 15.28
C PRO A 66 -21.25 -7.61 16.63
N ASP A 67 -20.64 -7.99 17.75
CA ASP A 67 -21.02 -7.53 19.09
C ASP A 67 -20.39 -6.18 19.45
N TYR A 68 -19.50 -5.64 18.61
CA TYR A 68 -18.96 -4.29 18.73
C TYR A 68 -19.58 -3.38 17.67
N VAL A 69 -19.62 -2.08 17.95
CA VAL A 69 -19.85 -1.08 16.91
C VAL A 69 -18.58 -1.00 16.06
N ASN A 70 -18.65 -1.34 14.76
CA ASN A 70 -17.49 -1.29 13.86
C ASN A 70 -17.59 -0.11 12.89
N VAL A 71 -16.62 0.80 12.98
CA VAL A 71 -16.48 1.97 12.10
C VAL A 71 -15.24 1.82 11.23
N LEU A 72 -15.40 1.95 9.93
CA LEU A 72 -14.33 1.74 8.96
C LEU A 72 -14.03 3.04 8.20
N PRO A 73 -12.93 3.76 8.54
CA PRO A 73 -12.35 4.75 7.64
C PRO A 73 -11.75 4.06 6.43
N ASN A 74 -12.12 4.51 5.24
CA ASN A 74 -11.83 3.83 3.98
C ASN A 74 -11.42 4.83 2.88
N GLY A 75 -10.32 4.50 2.22
CA GLY A 75 -9.80 5.25 1.09
C GLY A 75 -8.30 5.48 1.23
N HIS A 76 -7.86 6.72 1.16
CA HIS A 76 -6.45 7.15 1.14
C HIS A 76 -6.15 8.39 2.01
N GLU A 77 -7.16 9.03 2.61
CA GLU A 77 -6.99 10.21 3.48
C GLU A 77 -7.23 9.84 4.96
N PRO A 78 -6.18 9.61 5.76
CA PRO A 78 -6.33 8.97 7.07
C PRO A 78 -6.84 9.89 8.19
N PHE A 79 -7.06 11.17 7.90
CA PHE A 79 -7.23 12.23 8.91
C PHE A 79 -8.43 11.99 9.82
N LEU A 80 -9.61 11.73 9.26
CA LEU A 80 -10.81 11.41 10.06
C LEU A 80 -10.69 10.04 10.73
N GLY A 81 -9.95 9.11 10.13
CA GLY A 81 -9.63 7.82 10.76
C GLY A 81 -8.88 8.00 12.08
N PHE A 82 -7.81 8.81 12.07
CA PHE A 82 -7.04 9.14 13.28
C PHE A 82 -7.89 9.85 14.34
N ALA A 83 -8.71 10.83 13.94
CA ALA A 83 -9.62 11.53 14.86
C ALA A 83 -10.66 10.59 15.49
N MET A 84 -11.24 9.68 14.70
CA MET A 84 -12.17 8.66 15.20
C MET A 84 -11.51 7.72 16.21
N VAL A 85 -10.28 7.28 15.98
CA VAL A 85 -9.54 6.45 16.94
C VAL A 85 -9.30 7.19 18.25
N GLN A 86 -8.90 8.46 18.20
CA GLN A 86 -8.68 9.26 19.41
C GLN A 86 -9.94 9.36 20.27
N LEU A 87 -11.09 9.63 19.66
CA LEU A 87 -12.37 9.67 20.35
C LEU A 87 -12.79 8.28 20.85
N ALA A 88 -12.66 7.24 20.03
CA ALA A 88 -13.02 5.87 20.40
C ALA A 88 -12.22 5.34 21.61
N ARG A 89 -11.01 5.87 21.86
CA ARG A 89 -10.21 5.56 23.05
C ARG A 89 -10.73 6.20 24.34
N LEU A 90 -11.59 7.21 24.26
CA LEU A 90 -12.16 7.86 25.44
C LEU A 90 -13.25 6.97 26.09
N PRO A 91 -13.28 6.86 27.42
CA PRO A 91 -14.27 6.02 28.12
C PRO A 91 -15.71 6.35 27.76
N GLU A 92 -16.03 7.64 27.56
CA GLU A 92 -17.39 8.08 27.24
C GLU A 92 -17.94 7.49 25.93
N TRP A 93 -17.09 7.32 24.91
CA TRP A 93 -17.50 6.74 23.62
C TRP A 93 -17.71 5.22 23.75
N GLN A 94 -16.88 4.56 24.56
CA GLN A 94 -17.07 3.15 24.89
C GLN A 94 -18.37 2.94 25.69
N GLU A 95 -18.68 3.80 26.67
CA GLU A 95 -19.95 3.73 27.43
C GLU A 95 -21.16 4.02 26.55
N LYS A 96 -21.07 4.98 25.62
CA LYS A 96 -22.15 5.23 24.64
C LYS A 96 -22.46 3.99 23.81
N ALA A 97 -21.43 3.31 23.28
CA ALA A 97 -21.61 2.08 22.53
C ALA A 97 -22.24 0.96 23.39
N ARG A 98 -21.83 0.83 24.65
CA ARG A 98 -22.43 -0.13 25.59
C ARG A 98 -23.88 0.19 25.93
N ALA A 99 -24.21 1.48 26.10
CA ALA A 99 -25.59 1.92 26.31
C ALA A 99 -26.49 1.61 25.09
N ALA A 100 -25.93 1.58 23.87
CA ALA A 100 -26.62 1.15 22.65
C ALA A 100 -26.73 -0.38 22.52
N GLY A 101 -26.14 -1.15 23.44
CA GLY A 101 -26.21 -2.61 23.48
C GLY A 101 -25.01 -3.35 22.87
N ALA A 102 -23.97 -2.63 22.44
CA ALA A 102 -22.72 -3.24 21.98
C ALA A 102 -21.79 -3.58 23.18
N ARG A 103 -20.72 -4.34 22.94
CA ARG A 103 -19.65 -4.57 23.91
C ARG A 103 -18.69 -3.38 24.03
N GLY A 104 -18.62 -2.57 22.98
CA GLY A 104 -17.78 -1.38 22.87
C GLY A 104 -17.78 -0.84 21.44
N LEU A 105 -16.93 0.14 21.19
CA LEU A 105 -16.72 0.78 19.89
C LEU A 105 -15.34 0.43 19.35
N ARG A 106 -15.27 0.05 18.07
CA ARG A 106 -14.04 -0.26 17.35
C ARG A 106 -13.95 0.56 16.06
N VAL A 107 -12.80 1.18 15.85
CA VAL A 107 -12.36 1.65 14.55
C VAL A 107 -11.50 0.56 13.94
N ILE A 108 -11.88 0.13 12.74
CA ILE A 108 -11.23 -0.94 11.99
C ILE A 108 -10.60 -0.31 10.75
N ALA A 109 -9.28 -0.44 10.62
CA ALA A 109 -8.55 0.07 9.47
C ALA A 109 -9.00 -0.63 8.17
N SER A 110 -9.15 0.13 7.09
CA SER A 110 -9.52 -0.37 5.76
C SER A 110 -8.70 0.28 4.65
N ILE A 111 -8.18 -0.52 3.71
CA ILE A 111 -7.39 -0.09 2.53
C ILE A 111 -6.20 0.80 2.91
N GLU A 112 -5.86 1.81 2.11
CA GLU A 112 -4.68 2.65 2.32
C GLU A 112 -4.85 3.68 3.43
N THR A 113 -6.05 4.23 3.65
CA THR A 113 -6.36 5.01 4.86
C THR A 113 -6.06 4.18 6.11
N GLY A 114 -6.51 2.93 6.12
CA GLY A 114 -6.19 1.98 7.18
C GLY A 114 -4.70 1.66 7.27
N GLN A 115 -4.04 1.45 6.13
CA GLN A 115 -2.61 1.15 6.06
C GLN A 115 -1.76 2.32 6.63
N GLU A 116 -2.11 3.57 6.32
CA GLU A 116 -1.49 4.77 6.90
C GLU A 116 -1.63 4.82 8.42
N MET A 117 -2.78 4.39 8.94
CA MET A 117 -3.04 4.35 10.37
C MET A 117 -2.25 3.24 11.06
N ILE A 118 -2.32 2.00 10.54
CA ILE A 118 -1.65 0.86 11.17
C ILE A 118 -0.14 0.93 11.07
N GLN A 119 0.44 1.65 10.11
CA GLN A 119 1.89 1.80 10.08
C GLN A 119 2.41 2.73 11.19
N ARG A 120 1.55 3.57 11.76
CA ARG A 120 1.93 4.56 12.79
C ARG A 120 1.45 4.19 14.19
N TRP A 121 0.22 3.70 14.33
CA TRP A 121 -0.40 3.47 15.64
C TRP A 121 -0.58 1.99 15.93
N ALA A 122 -0.14 1.58 17.12
CA ALA A 122 -0.34 0.24 17.63
C ALA A 122 -1.83 -0.07 17.83
N MET A 123 -2.19 -1.34 17.62
CA MET A 123 -3.52 -1.84 17.91
C MET A 123 -3.83 -1.84 19.41
N ASP A 124 -5.10 -1.65 19.74
CA ASP A 124 -5.67 -1.79 21.07
C ASP A 124 -7.13 -2.28 20.99
N ASP A 125 -7.94 -2.04 22.02
CA ASP A 125 -9.35 -2.44 22.02
C ASP A 125 -10.25 -1.54 21.16
N ALA A 126 -9.84 -0.29 20.93
CA ALA A 126 -10.56 0.70 20.13
C ALA A 126 -10.05 0.72 18.68
N PHE A 127 -8.74 0.72 18.45
CA PHE A 127 -8.13 0.56 17.13
C PHE A 127 -7.71 -0.90 16.93
N HIS A 128 -8.62 -1.73 16.43
CA HIS A 128 -8.53 -3.16 16.70
C HIS A 128 -7.68 -3.96 15.69
N GLY A 129 -7.74 -3.59 14.41
CA GLY A 129 -7.10 -4.35 13.34
C GLY A 129 -7.40 -3.78 11.95
N PHE A 130 -6.95 -4.50 10.92
CA PHE A 130 -6.97 -4.09 9.52
C PHE A 130 -7.59 -5.17 8.61
N VAL A 131 -8.53 -4.78 7.74
CA VAL A 131 -9.27 -5.75 6.90
C VAL A 131 -8.57 -6.12 5.59
N GLY A 132 -7.52 -5.40 5.19
CA GLY A 132 -6.75 -5.68 3.97
C GLY A 132 -7.02 -4.69 2.82
N ASN A 133 -6.83 -5.16 1.59
CA ASN A 133 -6.87 -4.35 0.38
C ASN A 133 -8.28 -4.13 -0.21
N TRP A 134 -8.35 -3.41 -1.33
CA TRP A 134 -9.61 -2.93 -1.90
C TRP A 134 -10.60 -4.00 -2.34
N ILE A 135 -10.14 -5.20 -2.74
CA ILE A 135 -11.03 -6.30 -3.15
C ILE A 135 -11.75 -6.90 -1.94
N MET A 136 -11.16 -6.79 -0.75
CA MET A 136 -11.78 -7.28 0.48
C MET A 136 -13.07 -6.52 0.83
N GLN A 137 -13.30 -5.32 0.28
CA GLN A 137 -14.42 -4.47 0.67
C GLN A 137 -15.77 -5.16 0.52
N GLU A 138 -16.05 -5.85 -0.60
CA GLU A 138 -17.33 -6.55 -0.75
C GLU A 138 -17.53 -7.64 0.34
N ALA A 139 -16.46 -8.35 0.72
CA ALA A 139 -16.49 -9.33 1.80
C ALA A 139 -16.66 -8.67 3.19
N VAL A 140 -15.98 -7.55 3.42
CA VAL A 140 -16.09 -6.72 4.63
C VAL A 140 -17.52 -6.21 4.81
N LEU A 141 -18.10 -5.61 3.77
CA LEU A 141 -19.45 -5.06 3.81
C LEU A 141 -20.50 -6.18 3.94
N SER A 142 -20.29 -7.30 3.25
CA SER A 142 -21.21 -8.46 3.31
C SER A 142 -21.10 -9.31 4.57
N SER A 143 -20.08 -9.07 5.42
CA SER A 143 -19.98 -9.71 6.73
C SER A 143 -21.19 -9.41 7.63
N GLY A 144 -21.91 -8.32 7.37
CA GLY A 144 -22.99 -7.84 8.24
C GLY A 144 -22.48 -7.31 9.59
N CYS A 145 -21.18 -7.04 9.71
CA CYS A 145 -20.54 -6.56 10.94
C CYS A 145 -20.28 -5.04 10.95
N VAL A 146 -20.37 -4.36 9.81
CA VAL A 146 -20.02 -2.93 9.66
C VAL A 146 -21.19 -2.05 10.07
N ASP A 147 -20.96 -1.05 10.93
CA ASP A 147 -21.99 -0.09 11.33
C ASP A 147 -21.91 1.22 10.55
N LEU A 148 -20.70 1.69 10.26
CA LEU A 148 -20.45 2.85 9.41
C LEU A 148 -19.20 2.64 8.56
N PHE A 149 -19.29 3.09 7.31
CA PHE A 149 -18.22 3.11 6.33
C PHE A 149 -18.00 4.56 5.86
N ALA A 150 -16.87 5.14 6.25
CA ALA A 150 -16.50 6.51 5.93
C ALA A 150 -15.58 6.53 4.70
N ALA A 151 -16.09 7.03 3.58
CA ALA A 151 -15.46 6.91 2.27
C ALA A 151 -14.81 8.24 1.85
N ASP A 152 -13.48 8.30 1.77
CA ASP A 152 -12.73 9.54 1.51
C ASP A 152 -12.32 9.75 0.04
N MET A 153 -11.80 8.74 -0.67
CA MET A 153 -11.22 8.96 -2.00
C MET A 153 -11.29 7.68 -2.84
N ASN A 154 -10.16 7.25 -3.43
CA ASN A 154 -10.05 6.03 -4.22
C ASN A 154 -10.50 4.81 -3.41
N CYS A 155 -10.89 3.76 -4.13
CA CYS A 155 -11.47 2.54 -3.58
C CYS A 155 -12.85 2.70 -2.91
N SER A 156 -13.49 3.87 -2.98
CA SER A 156 -14.92 4.07 -2.72
C SER A 156 -15.74 3.53 -3.90
N MET A 157 -16.31 2.32 -3.78
CA MET A 157 -16.85 1.60 -4.94
C MET A 157 -18.24 2.11 -5.30
N PRO A 158 -18.54 2.40 -6.59
CA PRO A 158 -19.89 2.84 -6.98
C PRO A 158 -21.03 1.87 -6.61
N ILE A 159 -20.71 0.62 -6.31
CA ILE A 159 -21.68 -0.41 -5.86
C ILE A 159 -21.96 -0.36 -4.35
N ASP A 160 -21.18 0.36 -3.56
CA ASP A 160 -21.30 0.46 -2.10
C ASP A 160 -22.73 0.80 -1.62
N PRO A 161 -23.53 1.66 -2.29
CA PRO A 161 -24.91 1.91 -1.89
C PRO A 161 -25.79 0.66 -1.85
N ILE A 162 -25.59 -0.28 -2.78
CA ILE A 162 -26.36 -1.54 -2.82
C ILE A 162 -26.00 -2.40 -1.61
N TYR A 163 -24.72 -2.44 -1.23
CA TYR A 163 -24.26 -3.10 -0.02
C TYR A 163 -24.79 -2.41 1.24
N ALA A 164 -24.78 -1.07 1.28
CA ALA A 164 -25.28 -0.28 2.41
C ALA A 164 -26.76 -0.54 2.67
N GLU A 165 -27.57 -0.58 1.62
CA GLU A 165 -29.00 -0.92 1.73
C GLU A 165 -29.20 -2.35 2.25
N ARG A 166 -28.47 -3.31 1.67
CA ARG A 166 -28.64 -4.75 1.98
C ARG A 166 -28.14 -5.12 3.37
N TYR A 167 -26.97 -4.61 3.76
CA TYR A 167 -26.27 -4.95 5.01
C TYR A 167 -26.42 -3.88 6.09
N ARG A 168 -27.24 -2.86 5.82
CA ARG A 168 -27.73 -1.88 6.81
C ARG A 168 -26.63 -1.15 7.56
N PHE A 169 -25.55 -0.80 6.87
CA PHE A 169 -24.53 0.11 7.40
C PHE A 169 -24.73 1.53 6.87
N ARG A 170 -24.19 2.51 7.59
CA ARG A 170 -24.17 3.91 7.11
C ARG A 170 -23.00 4.11 6.15
N LEU A 171 -23.30 4.42 4.90
CA LEU A 171 -22.29 4.82 3.91
C LEU A 171 -22.20 6.35 3.90
N VAL A 172 -21.07 6.90 4.30
CA VAL A 172 -20.89 8.35 4.41
C VAL A 172 -19.65 8.79 3.63
N PRO A 173 -19.81 9.50 2.49
CA PRO A 173 -18.72 10.23 1.87
C PRO A 173 -18.18 11.28 2.83
N VAL A 174 -16.86 11.32 2.99
CA VAL A 174 -16.17 12.28 3.85
C VAL A 174 -15.21 13.20 3.09
N SER A 175 -15.37 13.27 1.77
CA SER A 175 -14.60 14.14 0.88
C SER A 175 -15.49 14.58 -0.28
N ASP A 176 -15.24 15.79 -0.78
CA ASP A 176 -15.96 16.35 -1.93
C ASP A 176 -15.73 15.55 -3.23
N LEU A 177 -14.63 14.79 -3.29
CA LEU A 177 -14.28 13.91 -4.41
C LEU A 177 -15.19 12.69 -4.55
N VAL A 178 -15.80 12.24 -3.45
CA VAL A 178 -16.61 11.02 -3.43
C VAL A 178 -18.08 11.37 -3.46
N ALA A 179 -18.80 10.73 -4.37
CA ALA A 179 -20.24 10.81 -4.50
C ALA A 179 -20.81 9.46 -4.95
N PHE A 180 -21.90 9.05 -4.32
CA PHE A 180 -22.62 7.84 -4.70
C PHE A 180 -24.06 8.19 -5.09
N GLU A 181 -24.57 7.48 -6.10
CA GLU A 181 -25.96 7.63 -6.51
C GLU A 181 -26.89 7.26 -5.34
N GLY A 182 -27.86 8.13 -5.04
CA GLY A 182 -28.83 7.90 -3.96
C GLY A 182 -28.32 8.20 -2.54
N VAL A 183 -27.04 8.54 -2.35
CA VAL A 183 -26.49 8.92 -1.04
C VAL A 183 -26.42 10.44 -0.92
N THR A 184 -27.25 11.00 -0.04
CA THR A 184 -27.33 12.45 0.18
C THR A 184 -26.63 12.93 1.45
N GLU A 185 -26.47 12.04 2.43
CA GLU A 185 -25.74 12.34 3.66
C GLU A 185 -24.23 12.27 3.37
N ARG A 186 -23.51 13.34 3.71
CA ARG A 186 -22.07 13.46 3.52
C ARG A 186 -21.49 14.36 4.61
N LEU A 187 -20.19 14.22 4.86
CA LEU A 187 -19.47 15.00 5.85
C LEU A 187 -18.06 15.31 5.34
N ASP A 188 -17.97 16.20 4.36
CA ASP A 188 -16.71 16.53 3.70
C ASP A 188 -15.68 17.05 4.70
N TYR A 189 -14.49 16.45 4.72
CA TYR A 189 -13.45 16.72 5.69
C TYR A 189 -13.05 18.20 5.74
N GLU A 190 -13.16 18.79 6.92
CA GLU A 190 -12.70 20.14 7.24
C GLU A 190 -11.65 20.03 8.35
N PRO A 191 -10.36 20.30 8.08
CA PRO A 191 -9.28 20.10 9.06
C PRO A 191 -9.54 20.75 10.42
N GLU A 192 -10.10 21.97 10.46
CA GLU A 192 -10.40 22.70 11.69
C GLU A 192 -11.55 22.08 12.50
N ARG A 193 -12.34 21.17 11.90
CA ARG A 193 -13.51 20.53 12.50
C ARG A 193 -13.38 19.01 12.59
N ALA A 194 -12.20 18.46 12.34
CA ALA A 194 -11.97 17.02 12.27
C ALA A 194 -12.50 16.24 13.49
N GLU A 195 -12.31 16.77 14.70
CA GLU A 195 -12.82 16.16 15.94
C GLU A 195 -14.36 16.15 16.00
N GLU A 196 -15.00 17.28 15.65
CA GLU A 196 -16.46 17.39 15.58
C GLU A 196 -17.03 16.42 14.54
N GLN A 197 -16.38 16.34 13.38
CA GLN A 197 -16.80 15.46 12.29
C GLN A 197 -16.63 13.98 12.67
N ALA A 198 -15.51 13.60 13.26
CA ALA A 198 -15.28 12.26 13.78
C ALA A 198 -16.34 11.88 14.84
N ALA A 199 -16.67 12.79 15.76
CA ALA A 199 -17.73 12.57 16.74
C ALA A 199 -19.09 12.32 16.06
N GLN A 200 -19.44 13.08 15.02
CA GLN A 200 -20.68 12.85 14.27
C GLN A 200 -20.71 11.46 13.61
N LEU A 201 -19.61 11.03 12.99
CA LEU A 201 -19.51 9.69 12.39
C LEU A 201 -19.65 8.59 13.44
N LEU A 202 -18.95 8.69 14.57
CA LEU A 202 -19.05 7.69 15.65
C LEU A 202 -20.48 7.62 16.22
N GLU A 203 -21.15 8.76 16.38
CA GLU A 203 -22.54 8.82 16.84
C GLU A 203 -23.49 8.17 15.84
N MET A 204 -23.33 8.42 14.53
CA MET A 204 -24.10 7.75 13.47
C MET A 204 -23.91 6.22 13.52
N ALA A 205 -22.68 5.74 13.72
CA ALA A 205 -22.38 4.32 13.82
C ALA A 205 -23.05 3.65 15.03
N ILE A 206 -22.93 4.28 16.21
CA ILE A 206 -23.54 3.79 17.46
C ILE A 206 -25.06 3.73 17.32
N GLN A 207 -25.69 4.74 16.72
CA GLN A 207 -27.13 4.76 16.48
C GLN A 207 -27.57 3.66 15.51
N ASN A 208 -26.74 3.34 14.51
CA ASN A 208 -27.04 2.33 13.50
C ASN A 208 -26.88 0.88 14.02
N PHE A 209 -26.08 0.67 15.07
CA PHE A 209 -25.76 -0.66 15.61
C PHE A 209 -26.98 -1.55 15.84
N LYS A 210 -27.99 -1.01 16.54
CA LYS A 210 -29.21 -1.77 16.84
C LYS A 210 -29.99 -2.12 15.56
N ALA A 211 -30.10 -1.19 14.62
CA ALA A 211 -30.82 -1.40 13.37
C ALA A 211 -30.16 -2.51 12.52
N ARG A 212 -28.83 -2.49 12.41
CA ARG A 212 -28.06 -3.58 11.78
C ARG A 212 -28.32 -4.91 12.47
N ARG A 213 -28.13 -4.98 13.80
CA ARG A 213 -28.25 -6.24 14.56
C ARG A 213 -29.65 -6.86 14.51
N GLU A 214 -30.69 -6.05 14.39
CA GLU A 214 -32.08 -6.52 14.27
C GLU A 214 -32.44 -7.07 12.88
N THR A 215 -31.70 -6.68 11.84
CA THR A 215 -32.11 -6.92 10.44
C THR A 215 -31.11 -7.70 9.61
N VAL A 216 -29.86 -7.82 10.06
CA VAL A 216 -28.77 -8.47 9.34
C VAL A 216 -28.17 -9.56 10.20
N GLU A 217 -28.14 -10.79 9.68
CA GLU A 217 -27.43 -11.89 10.29
C GLU A 217 -25.92 -11.78 9.96
N PRO A 218 -25.04 -11.63 10.96
CA PRO A 218 -23.62 -11.46 10.70
C PRO A 218 -22.93 -12.80 10.39
N LEU A 219 -21.97 -12.77 9.49
CA LEU A 219 -21.07 -13.89 9.23
C LEU A 219 -19.87 -13.80 10.18
N THR A 220 -19.71 -14.82 11.04
CA THR A 220 -18.63 -14.89 12.03
C THR A 220 -17.68 -16.05 11.75
N GLY A 221 -16.57 -16.14 12.50
CA GLY A 221 -15.60 -17.24 12.38
C GLY A 221 -14.61 -17.08 11.22
N GLN A 222 -14.50 -15.88 10.65
CA GLN A 222 -13.46 -15.56 9.69
C GLN A 222 -12.08 -15.58 10.36
N PRO A 223 -11.01 -15.93 9.63
CA PRO A 223 -9.67 -16.01 10.19
C PRO A 223 -9.15 -14.63 10.62
N VAL A 224 -8.41 -14.62 11.75
CA VAL A 224 -7.58 -13.50 12.19
C VAL A 224 -6.13 -13.88 11.92
N GLY A 225 -5.39 -13.01 11.25
CA GLY A 225 -3.94 -13.09 11.10
C GLY A 225 -3.24 -12.01 11.92
N GLU A 226 -1.91 -12.07 11.95
CA GLU A 226 -1.07 -10.99 12.47
C GLU A 226 0.01 -10.64 11.44
N ALA A 227 0.52 -9.41 11.51
CA ALA A 227 1.65 -8.93 10.72
C ALA A 227 2.48 -7.94 11.55
N VAL A 228 3.77 -7.83 11.24
CA VAL A 228 4.61 -6.72 11.69
C VAL A 228 4.53 -5.61 10.64
N VAL A 229 4.03 -4.45 11.05
CA VAL A 229 3.81 -3.26 10.21
C VAL A 229 4.70 -2.11 10.67
N GLY A 230 4.78 -1.03 9.90
CA GLY A 230 5.46 0.20 10.32
C GLY A 230 6.95 0.29 9.99
N PHE A 231 7.41 -0.36 8.92
CA PHE A 231 8.80 -0.23 8.49
C PHE A 231 9.00 1.02 7.60
N SER A 232 9.38 2.16 8.19
CA SER A 232 9.89 3.32 7.42
C SER A 232 11.41 3.24 7.19
N THR A 233 11.95 4.10 6.31
CA THR A 233 13.41 4.33 6.16
C THR A 233 14.11 4.51 7.50
N GLU A 234 13.58 5.36 8.37
CA GLU A 234 14.15 5.67 9.68
C GLU A 234 14.16 4.43 10.58
N SER A 235 13.06 3.67 10.59
CA SER A 235 12.97 2.47 11.43
C SER A 235 13.86 1.33 10.92
N ILE A 236 14.04 1.22 9.60
CA ILE A 236 14.98 0.27 9.00
C ILE A 236 16.40 0.64 9.39
N LEU A 237 16.77 1.93 9.33
CA LEU A 237 18.07 2.40 9.81
C LEU A 237 18.28 2.10 11.29
N GLU A 238 17.28 2.35 12.13
CA GLU A 238 17.34 2.04 13.57
C GLU A 238 17.53 0.54 13.82
N ALA A 239 16.80 -0.33 13.10
CA ALA A 239 16.94 -1.78 13.18
C ALA A 239 18.35 -2.26 12.75
N LEU A 240 19.01 -1.52 11.86
CA LEU A 240 20.39 -1.75 11.42
C LEU A 240 21.43 -1.06 12.32
N GLY A 241 21.06 -0.58 13.52
CA GLY A 241 22.00 0.04 14.45
C GLY A 241 22.36 1.50 14.13
N GLY A 242 21.53 2.18 13.32
CA GLY A 242 21.63 3.60 13.01
C GLY A 242 22.42 3.94 11.75
N THR A 243 22.94 2.94 11.03
CA THR A 243 23.63 3.14 9.74
C THR A 243 23.14 2.12 8.70
N LEU A 244 23.39 2.39 7.41
CA LEU A 244 23.11 1.43 6.35
C LEU A 244 24.17 0.32 6.26
N ASP A 245 25.28 0.42 7.02
CA ASP A 245 26.43 -0.47 6.85
C ASP A 245 26.05 -1.96 6.94
N PRO A 246 25.20 -2.43 7.88
CA PRO A 246 24.84 -3.84 7.92
C PRO A 246 24.08 -4.31 6.67
N LEU A 247 23.20 -3.46 6.11
CA LEU A 247 22.51 -3.76 4.85
C LEU A 247 23.50 -3.79 3.68
N LEU A 248 24.44 -2.86 3.64
CA LEU A 248 25.46 -2.81 2.59
C LEU A 248 26.41 -4.00 2.66
N GLU A 249 26.83 -4.41 3.84
CA GLU A 249 27.67 -5.59 4.02
C GLU A 249 26.92 -6.86 3.65
N ALA A 250 25.62 -6.98 3.98
CA ALA A 250 24.79 -8.08 3.53
C ALA A 250 24.64 -8.13 2.00
N LEU A 251 24.57 -6.98 1.34
CA LEU A 251 24.60 -6.89 -0.14
C LEU A 251 25.97 -7.31 -0.67
N LYS A 252 27.08 -6.76 -0.17
CA LYS A 252 28.44 -7.06 -0.65
C LYS A 252 28.83 -8.51 -0.44
N SER A 253 28.48 -9.11 0.70
CA SER A 253 28.77 -10.52 1.00
C SER A 253 27.93 -11.49 0.18
N GLY A 254 26.81 -11.02 -0.38
CA GLY A 254 25.80 -11.85 -1.03
C GLY A 254 24.86 -12.56 -0.04
N THR A 255 24.87 -12.19 1.24
CA THR A 255 23.85 -12.63 2.22
C THR A 255 22.45 -12.27 1.73
N ILE A 256 22.28 -11.09 1.17
CA ILE A 256 21.13 -10.77 0.31
C ILE A 256 21.64 -10.44 -1.09
N ARG A 257 20.92 -10.88 -2.11
CA ARG A 257 21.28 -10.64 -3.52
C ARG A 257 20.95 -9.22 -3.93
N GLY A 258 19.79 -8.74 -3.50
CA GLY A 258 19.28 -7.41 -3.81
C GLY A 258 18.02 -7.09 -3.02
N VAL A 259 17.37 -6.00 -3.41
CA VAL A 259 16.12 -5.53 -2.81
C VAL A 259 15.06 -5.32 -3.89
N ALA A 260 13.84 -5.79 -3.66
CA ALA A 260 12.70 -5.55 -4.53
C ALA A 260 11.69 -4.61 -3.84
N GLY A 261 11.39 -3.48 -4.48
CA GLY A 261 10.23 -2.65 -4.13
C GLY A 261 8.98 -3.23 -4.78
N LEU A 262 8.13 -3.90 -4.00
CA LEU A 262 6.87 -4.48 -4.46
C LEU A 262 5.74 -3.48 -4.22
N VAL A 263 5.34 -2.77 -5.28
CA VAL A 263 4.21 -1.83 -5.27
C VAL A 263 3.12 -2.44 -6.13
N SER A 264 2.02 -2.88 -5.50
CA SER A 264 0.97 -3.62 -6.19
C SER A 264 -0.40 -3.08 -5.83
N CYS A 265 -1.33 -3.13 -6.79
CA CYS A 265 -2.74 -3.24 -6.42
C CYS A 265 -3.08 -4.73 -6.22
N THR A 266 -4.35 -5.06 -6.42
CA THR A 266 -4.83 -6.43 -6.56
C THR A 266 -5.94 -6.46 -7.60
N THR A 267 -6.20 -7.60 -8.22
CA THR A 267 -7.23 -7.79 -9.25
C THR A 267 -7.77 -9.22 -9.29
N LEU A 268 -9.04 -9.39 -9.69
CA LEU A 268 -9.62 -10.72 -9.95
C LEU A 268 -9.39 -11.21 -11.39
N ARG A 269 -8.77 -10.43 -12.28
CA ARG A 269 -8.79 -10.70 -13.73
C ARG A 269 -8.12 -12.02 -14.13
N ASP A 270 -6.95 -12.32 -13.58
CA ASP A 270 -6.09 -13.40 -14.11
C ASP A 270 -6.07 -14.63 -13.20
N THR A 271 -5.57 -14.48 -11.96
CA THR A 271 -5.31 -15.61 -11.04
C THR A 271 -6.15 -15.57 -9.76
N GLY A 272 -6.99 -14.54 -9.61
CA GLY A 272 -7.72 -14.27 -8.36
C GLY A 272 -6.96 -13.32 -7.45
N GLN A 273 -7.64 -12.86 -6.38
CA GLN A 273 -7.12 -11.88 -5.45
C GLN A 273 -5.78 -12.31 -4.83
N ASP A 274 -4.76 -11.47 -4.99
CA ASP A 274 -3.45 -11.54 -4.33
C ASP A 274 -2.59 -12.77 -4.68
N VAL A 275 -3.13 -13.74 -5.43
CA VAL A 275 -2.47 -15.01 -5.72
C VAL A 275 -1.14 -14.79 -6.42
N HIS A 276 -1.08 -13.90 -7.41
CA HIS A 276 0.14 -13.67 -8.17
C HIS A 276 1.13 -12.82 -7.38
N SER A 277 0.64 -11.80 -6.68
CA SER A 277 1.46 -10.95 -5.81
C SER A 277 2.19 -11.77 -4.74
N VAL A 278 1.48 -12.68 -4.06
CA VAL A 278 2.05 -13.57 -3.04
C VAL A 278 3.05 -14.55 -3.66
N ALA A 279 2.73 -15.13 -4.82
CA ALA A 279 3.64 -16.05 -5.51
C ALA A 279 4.96 -15.36 -5.89
N VAL A 280 4.91 -14.16 -6.47
CA VAL A 280 6.12 -13.39 -6.82
C VAL A 280 6.95 -13.06 -5.58
N ALA A 281 6.32 -12.60 -4.50
CA ALA A 281 7.05 -12.30 -3.26
C ALA A 281 7.74 -13.54 -2.68
N GLN A 282 7.06 -14.69 -2.67
CA GLN A 282 7.64 -15.95 -2.23
C GLN A 282 8.83 -16.39 -3.11
N GLU A 283 8.73 -16.24 -4.43
CA GLU A 283 9.83 -16.56 -5.33
C GLU A 283 11.04 -15.63 -5.13
N LEU A 284 10.82 -14.35 -4.83
CA LEU A 284 11.89 -13.39 -4.53
C LEU A 284 12.61 -13.72 -3.22
N ILE A 285 11.88 -13.91 -2.12
CA ILE A 285 12.51 -14.18 -0.81
C ILE A 285 13.29 -15.51 -0.80
N LYS A 286 12.82 -16.54 -1.53
CA LYS A 286 13.54 -17.81 -1.73
C LYS A 286 14.90 -17.62 -2.41
N ARG A 287 15.06 -16.55 -3.19
CA ARG A 287 16.27 -16.17 -3.93
C ARG A 287 17.14 -15.17 -3.15
N ASP A 288 16.96 -15.07 -1.84
CA ASP A 288 17.68 -14.13 -0.97
C ASP A 288 17.50 -12.66 -1.38
N ILE A 289 16.33 -12.29 -1.92
CA ILE A 289 15.97 -10.91 -2.24
C ILE A 289 15.04 -10.38 -1.16
N LEU A 290 15.45 -9.32 -0.47
CA LEU A 290 14.61 -8.63 0.52
C LEU A 290 13.47 -7.91 -0.20
N VAL A 291 12.25 -8.01 0.30
CA VAL A 291 11.08 -7.33 -0.30
C VAL A 291 10.61 -6.20 0.60
N LEU A 292 10.46 -5.01 0.01
CA LEU A 292 9.77 -3.86 0.61
C LEU A 292 8.40 -3.75 -0.05
N SER A 293 7.34 -4.07 0.68
CA SER A 293 5.97 -4.12 0.14
C SER A 293 5.17 -2.86 0.46
N MET A 294 4.43 -2.35 -0.53
CA MET A 294 3.67 -1.09 -0.45
C MET A 294 2.26 -1.24 -1.05
N GLY A 295 1.36 -0.34 -0.65
CA GLY A 295 0.00 -0.24 -1.19
C GLY A 295 -0.88 -1.45 -0.88
N CYS A 296 -1.85 -1.74 -1.73
CA CYS A 296 -2.69 -2.94 -1.60
C CYS A 296 -1.89 -4.26 -1.66
N GLY A 297 -0.72 -4.26 -2.32
CA GLY A 297 0.23 -5.37 -2.29
C GLY A 297 0.79 -5.63 -0.90
N ASN A 298 1.07 -4.59 -0.12
CA ASN A 298 1.49 -4.72 1.27
C ASN A 298 0.41 -5.42 2.12
N ALA A 299 -0.84 -4.97 2.00
CA ALA A 299 -1.97 -5.60 2.67
C ALA A 299 -2.11 -7.10 2.29
N ALA A 300 -1.87 -7.45 1.02
CA ALA A 300 -1.83 -8.84 0.58
C ALA A 300 -0.72 -9.64 1.30
N MET A 301 0.49 -9.08 1.41
CA MET A 301 1.61 -9.74 2.09
C MET A 301 1.34 -9.92 3.59
N GLN A 302 0.71 -8.93 4.23
CA GLN A 302 0.32 -8.99 5.63
C GLN A 302 -0.72 -10.08 5.87
N VAL A 303 -1.80 -10.13 5.06
CA VAL A 303 -2.85 -11.16 5.18
C VAL A 303 -2.33 -12.56 4.85
N ALA A 304 -1.39 -12.68 3.90
CA ALA A 304 -0.73 -13.94 3.56
C ALA A 304 0.29 -14.42 4.61
N GLY A 305 0.57 -13.62 5.65
CA GLY A 305 1.52 -13.96 6.71
C GLY A 305 2.99 -13.82 6.31
N LEU A 306 3.31 -13.11 5.22
CA LEU A 306 4.70 -12.89 4.77
C LEU A 306 5.40 -11.77 5.54
N CYS A 307 4.64 -10.90 6.21
CA CYS A 307 5.15 -9.84 7.08
C CYS A 307 5.30 -10.31 8.55
N LEU A 308 5.45 -11.61 8.78
CA LEU A 308 5.73 -12.21 10.09
C LEU A 308 7.20 -12.68 10.15
N PRO A 309 7.90 -12.55 11.29
CA PRO A 309 9.28 -13.04 11.43
C PRO A 309 9.43 -14.52 11.05
N GLU A 310 8.43 -15.34 11.34
CA GLU A 310 8.38 -16.77 11.01
C GLU A 310 8.41 -17.03 9.50
N ALA A 311 7.97 -16.07 8.68
CA ALA A 311 8.03 -16.19 7.22
C ALA A 311 9.47 -16.27 6.70
N ALA A 312 10.48 -15.94 7.52
CA ALA A 312 11.89 -16.16 7.19
C ALA A 312 12.20 -17.64 6.88
N ASP A 313 11.39 -18.59 7.33
CA ASP A 313 11.51 -20.01 6.97
C ASP A 313 11.25 -20.28 5.48
N LEU A 314 10.54 -19.38 4.79
CA LEU A 314 10.30 -19.43 3.35
C LEU A 314 11.41 -18.78 2.53
N ALA A 315 12.31 -18.04 3.17
CA ALA A 315 13.39 -17.32 2.50
C ALA A 315 14.59 -18.23 2.19
N GLY A 316 15.44 -17.76 1.28
CA GLY A 316 16.75 -18.35 1.03
C GLY A 316 17.65 -18.30 2.27
N PRO A 317 18.76 -19.05 2.28
CA PRO A 317 19.60 -19.21 3.47
C PRO A 317 20.19 -17.90 3.99
N GLY A 318 20.54 -16.97 3.11
CA GLY A 318 21.16 -15.70 3.48
C GLY A 318 20.15 -14.73 4.09
N LEU A 319 19.03 -14.50 3.41
CA LEU A 319 17.94 -13.64 3.90
C LEU A 319 17.33 -14.23 5.18
N LYS A 320 17.16 -15.55 5.27
CA LYS A 320 16.70 -16.21 6.49
C LYS A 320 17.63 -15.92 7.68
N SER A 321 18.95 -16.02 7.48
CA SER A 321 19.92 -15.72 8.53
C SER A 321 19.85 -14.25 8.96
N LEU A 322 19.74 -13.32 8.01
CA LEU A 322 19.64 -11.90 8.29
C LEU A 322 18.35 -11.55 9.07
N CYS A 323 17.21 -12.10 8.63
CA CYS A 323 15.92 -11.93 9.31
C CYS A 323 15.98 -12.44 10.76
N ALA A 324 16.61 -13.60 10.99
CA ALA A 324 16.76 -14.16 12.33
C ALA A 324 17.68 -13.31 13.23
N GLU A 325 18.74 -12.73 12.66
CA GLU A 325 19.66 -11.85 13.38
C GLU A 325 19.00 -10.53 13.80
N LEU A 326 18.22 -9.92 12.90
CA LEU A 326 17.58 -8.63 13.12
C LEU A 326 16.19 -8.74 13.78
N GLY A 327 15.59 -9.94 13.82
CA GLY A 327 14.23 -10.15 14.32
C GLY A 327 13.15 -9.55 13.43
N VAL A 328 13.37 -9.50 12.12
CA VAL A 328 12.47 -8.86 11.13
C VAL A 328 11.94 -9.88 10.11
N PRO A 329 10.76 -9.65 9.50
CA PRO A 329 10.26 -10.49 8.41
C PRO A 329 11.10 -10.37 7.12
N PRO A 330 11.04 -11.35 6.20
CA PRO A 330 11.68 -11.27 4.88
C PRO A 330 10.95 -10.33 3.91
N VAL A 331 9.70 -9.98 4.22
CA VAL A 331 8.91 -8.96 3.55
C VAL A 331 8.60 -7.86 4.55
N LEU A 332 9.16 -6.67 4.34
CA LEU A 332 8.92 -5.52 5.21
C LEU A 332 7.68 -4.76 4.72
N SER A 333 6.72 -4.56 5.62
CA SER A 333 5.55 -3.70 5.36
C SER A 333 5.99 -2.23 5.36
N TYR A 334 6.28 -1.71 4.17
CA TYR A 334 6.87 -0.39 3.97
C TYR A 334 5.83 0.73 3.79
N GLY A 335 4.54 0.39 3.75
CA GLY A 335 3.44 1.35 3.86
C GLY A 335 2.48 1.34 2.68
N THR A 336 2.09 2.51 2.20
CA THR A 336 1.05 2.73 1.17
C THR A 336 1.65 2.98 -0.21
N CYS A 337 0.82 3.23 -1.24
CA CYS A 337 1.35 3.58 -2.56
C CYS A 337 2.12 4.90 -2.54
N THR A 338 1.80 5.84 -1.64
CA THR A 338 2.49 7.13 -1.53
C THR A 338 3.89 6.99 -0.95
N ASP A 339 4.15 5.94 -0.16
CA ASP A 339 5.49 5.61 0.34
C ASP A 339 6.50 5.24 -0.76
N THR A 340 6.06 5.01 -2.00
CA THR A 340 6.93 4.89 -3.19
C THR A 340 7.87 6.10 -3.33
N GLY A 341 7.40 7.30 -2.97
CA GLY A 341 8.22 8.49 -2.93
C GLY A 341 9.37 8.38 -1.93
N ARG A 342 9.10 7.89 -0.71
CA ARG A 342 10.14 7.66 0.32
C ARG A 342 11.14 6.60 -0.10
N LEU A 343 10.70 5.59 -0.85
CA LEU A 343 11.58 4.55 -1.34
C LEU A 343 12.67 5.15 -2.26
N ALA A 344 12.35 6.19 -3.03
CA ALA A 344 13.35 6.91 -3.83
C ALA A 344 14.42 7.60 -2.96
N ASP A 345 14.05 8.16 -1.81
CA ASP A 345 14.99 8.76 -0.85
C ASP A 345 15.85 7.70 -0.14
N LEU A 346 15.28 6.53 0.17
CA LEU A 346 16.05 5.39 0.66
C LEU A 346 17.08 4.92 -0.38
N LEU A 347 16.69 4.80 -1.65
CA LEU A 347 17.61 4.45 -2.74
C LEU A 347 18.73 5.49 -2.90
N ALA A 348 18.43 6.78 -2.76
CA ALA A 348 19.45 7.84 -2.77
C ALA A 348 20.43 7.71 -1.59
N SER A 349 19.93 7.33 -0.41
CA SER A 349 20.75 7.10 0.77
C SER A 349 21.65 5.86 0.61
N VAL A 350 21.13 4.76 0.04
CA VAL A 350 21.91 3.57 -0.32
C VAL A 350 22.97 3.88 -1.38
N SER A 351 22.62 4.65 -2.42
CA SER A 351 23.55 5.15 -3.44
C SER A 351 24.72 5.91 -2.82
N SER A 352 24.42 6.88 -1.94
CA SER A 352 25.41 7.68 -1.23
C SER A 352 26.33 6.81 -0.37
N ALA A 353 25.75 5.89 0.42
CA ALA A 353 26.48 5.02 1.32
C ALA A 353 27.34 3.96 0.58
N LEU A 354 27.00 3.61 -0.66
CA LEU A 354 27.82 2.80 -1.56
C LEU A 354 28.90 3.59 -2.31
N GLY A 355 29.22 4.82 -1.87
CA GLY A 355 30.26 5.64 -2.48
C GLY A 355 29.77 6.41 -3.72
N GLY A 356 28.47 6.69 -3.81
CA GLY A 356 27.87 7.44 -4.91
C GLY A 356 27.60 6.60 -6.16
N VAL A 357 27.36 5.30 -6.01
CA VAL A 357 26.93 4.41 -7.11
C VAL A 357 25.61 4.93 -7.68
N PRO A 358 25.47 5.17 -8.99
CA PRO A 358 24.22 5.61 -9.59
C PRO A 358 23.05 4.66 -9.24
N ILE A 359 21.85 5.19 -8.98
CA ILE A 359 20.66 4.37 -8.69
C ILE A 359 20.42 3.26 -9.75
N PRO A 360 20.56 3.52 -11.07
CA PRO A 360 20.40 2.48 -12.08
C PRO A 360 21.40 1.33 -11.97
N ASP A 361 22.49 1.50 -11.24
CA ASP A 361 23.54 0.49 -11.04
C ASP A 361 23.43 -0.25 -9.71
N LEU A 362 22.47 0.13 -8.86
CA LEU A 362 22.19 -0.59 -7.63
C LEU A 362 21.55 -1.97 -7.92
N PRO A 363 21.81 -2.99 -7.10
CA PRO A 363 21.18 -4.31 -7.20
C PRO A 363 19.74 -4.29 -6.66
N VAL A 364 18.87 -3.49 -7.30
CA VAL A 364 17.47 -3.30 -6.88
C VAL A 364 16.52 -3.38 -8.08
N VAL A 365 15.27 -3.73 -7.81
CA VAL A 365 14.21 -3.82 -8.83
C VAL A 365 12.89 -3.26 -8.30
N ALA A 366 12.03 -2.80 -9.21
CA ALA A 366 10.64 -2.50 -8.94
C ALA A 366 9.75 -3.63 -9.46
N ALA A 367 8.77 -4.04 -8.67
CA ALA A 367 7.84 -5.10 -9.00
C ALA A 367 6.40 -4.63 -8.80
N ALA A 368 5.59 -4.72 -9.85
CA ALA A 368 4.14 -4.54 -9.80
C ALA A 368 3.47 -5.83 -10.33
N PRO A 369 3.34 -6.87 -9.49
CA PRO A 369 2.82 -8.17 -9.91
C PRO A 369 1.34 -8.13 -10.29
N GLU A 370 0.57 -7.27 -9.64
CA GLU A 370 -0.83 -7.04 -9.97
C GLU A 370 -1.11 -5.54 -9.92
N TYR A 371 -1.89 -5.05 -10.88
CA TYR A 371 -2.44 -3.70 -10.77
C TYR A 371 -3.79 -3.57 -11.45
N MET A 372 -4.53 -2.54 -11.05
CA MET A 372 -5.82 -2.17 -11.61
C MET A 372 -5.92 -0.66 -11.80
N GLU A 373 -5.55 0.12 -10.78
CA GLU A 373 -5.73 1.56 -10.78
C GLU A 373 -4.68 2.30 -11.60
N GLN A 374 -5.03 3.50 -12.09
CA GLN A 374 -4.07 4.36 -12.81
C GLN A 374 -2.88 4.76 -11.94
N LYS A 375 -3.02 4.79 -10.61
CA LYS A 375 -1.91 5.12 -9.68
C LYS A 375 -0.72 4.17 -9.84
N ALA A 376 -0.96 2.86 -9.90
CA ALA A 376 0.12 1.89 -10.12
C ALA A 376 0.85 2.09 -11.46
N THR A 377 0.16 2.60 -12.49
CA THR A 377 0.81 2.88 -13.78
C THR A 377 1.79 4.05 -13.69
N ILE A 378 1.49 5.07 -12.88
CA ILE A 378 2.40 6.21 -12.73
C ILE A 378 3.60 5.86 -11.84
N ASP A 379 3.43 4.99 -10.84
CA ASP A 379 4.54 4.48 -10.03
C ASP A 379 5.49 3.61 -10.88
N ALA A 380 4.97 2.78 -11.79
CA ALA A 380 5.80 2.05 -12.75
C ALA A 380 6.56 3.00 -13.69
N ILE A 381 5.91 4.06 -14.19
CA ILE A 381 6.58 5.09 -15.00
C ILE A 381 7.64 5.84 -14.18
N PHE A 382 7.40 6.09 -12.90
CA PHE A 382 8.37 6.68 -11.99
C PHE A 382 9.59 5.76 -11.81
N ALA A 383 9.40 4.47 -11.59
CA ALA A 383 10.50 3.50 -11.50
C ALA A 383 11.36 3.47 -12.78
N LEU A 384 10.73 3.53 -13.96
CA LEU A 384 11.45 3.67 -15.23
C LEU A 384 12.22 4.99 -15.32
N ALA A 385 11.63 6.10 -14.87
CA ALA A 385 12.26 7.40 -14.86
C ALA A 385 13.45 7.47 -13.89
N LEU A 386 13.36 6.77 -12.75
CA LEU A 386 14.42 6.61 -11.75
C LEU A 386 15.53 5.63 -12.22
N GLY A 387 15.30 4.94 -13.33
CA GLY A 387 16.29 4.10 -13.98
C GLY A 387 16.27 2.64 -13.53
N LEU A 388 15.16 2.17 -12.98
CA LEU A 388 15.02 0.83 -12.44
C LEU A 388 14.53 -0.18 -13.47
N TYR A 389 14.96 -1.43 -13.30
CA TYR A 389 14.27 -2.56 -13.88
C TYR A 389 12.90 -2.71 -13.21
N THR A 390 11.85 -2.63 -14.01
CA THR A 390 10.46 -2.52 -13.56
C THR A 390 9.66 -3.67 -14.16
N TYR A 391 9.42 -4.70 -13.35
CA TYR A 391 8.54 -5.80 -13.69
C TYR A 391 7.08 -5.37 -13.50
N VAL A 392 6.24 -5.59 -14.50
CA VAL A 392 4.81 -5.24 -14.46
C VAL A 392 3.97 -6.40 -15.00
N ASN A 393 2.97 -6.78 -14.20
CA ASN A 393 1.89 -7.66 -14.60
C ASN A 393 0.56 -7.11 -14.02
N PRO A 394 -0.55 -7.16 -14.76
CA PRO A 394 -0.71 -7.56 -16.17
C PRO A 394 0.11 -6.75 -17.17
N VAL A 395 0.12 -7.22 -18.42
CA VAL A 395 0.64 -6.44 -19.55
C VAL A 395 -0.16 -5.13 -19.69
N PRO A 396 0.49 -3.95 -19.64
CA PRO A 396 -0.17 -2.67 -19.84
C PRO A 396 -0.74 -2.48 -21.25
N THR A 397 -1.70 -1.56 -21.38
CA THR A 397 -2.40 -1.22 -22.64
C THR A 397 -1.52 -0.42 -23.62
N VAL A 398 -0.25 -0.80 -23.76
CA VAL A 398 0.76 -0.19 -24.63
C VAL A 398 1.07 -1.03 -25.87
N THR A 399 0.62 -2.29 -25.90
CA THR A 399 0.97 -3.29 -26.93
C THR A 399 0.50 -2.94 -28.35
N GLY A 400 -0.47 -2.03 -28.49
CA GLY A 400 -0.88 -1.50 -29.80
C GLY A 400 0.15 -0.56 -30.45
N GLY A 401 1.15 -0.08 -29.70
CA GLY A 401 2.21 0.81 -30.18
C GLY A 401 3.57 0.14 -30.17
N PRO A 402 4.00 -0.57 -31.23
CA PRO A 402 5.26 -1.34 -31.21
C PRO A 402 6.50 -0.49 -30.91
N ARG A 403 6.56 0.74 -31.43
CA ARG A 403 7.64 1.68 -31.11
C ARG A 403 7.63 2.18 -29.67
N LEU A 404 6.45 2.26 -29.05
CA LEU A 404 6.33 2.61 -27.63
C LEU A 404 6.76 1.43 -26.76
N VAL A 405 6.36 0.20 -27.12
CA VAL A 405 6.82 -1.01 -26.44
C VAL A 405 8.35 -1.08 -26.49
N GLU A 406 8.95 -0.96 -27.68
CA GLU A 406 10.40 -0.96 -27.86
C GLU A 406 11.10 0.13 -27.04
N LEU A 407 10.53 1.34 -27.00
CA LEU A 407 11.02 2.41 -26.15
C LEU A 407 11.02 2.00 -24.67
N LEU A 408 9.90 1.49 -24.15
CA LEU A 408 9.77 1.17 -22.72
C LEU A 408 10.58 -0.07 -22.31
N THR A 409 10.68 -1.09 -23.17
CA THR A 409 11.34 -2.36 -22.85
C THR A 409 12.84 -2.38 -23.16
N SER A 410 13.34 -1.41 -23.93
CA SER A 410 14.75 -1.38 -24.36
C SER A 410 15.30 0.04 -24.47
N GLY A 411 14.62 0.95 -25.19
CA GLY A 411 15.11 2.31 -25.42
C GLY A 411 15.29 3.17 -24.14
N CYS A 412 14.50 2.94 -23.10
CA CYS A 412 14.61 3.63 -21.83
C CYS A 412 15.94 3.37 -21.11
N ARG A 413 16.60 2.24 -21.37
CA ARG A 413 17.90 1.93 -20.78
C ARG A 413 18.95 2.97 -21.16
N ASP A 414 18.93 3.46 -22.39
CA ASP A 414 19.87 4.47 -22.87
C ASP A 414 19.54 5.90 -22.38
N LEU A 415 18.30 6.12 -21.92
CA LEU A 415 17.82 7.44 -21.48
C LEU A 415 17.93 7.64 -19.97
N THR A 416 17.49 6.65 -19.19
CA THR A 416 17.41 6.71 -17.73
C THR A 416 18.09 5.54 -17.04
N GLY A 417 18.42 4.46 -17.78
CA GLY A 417 18.80 3.17 -17.22
C GLY A 417 17.60 2.23 -16.99
N GLY A 418 16.38 2.76 -17.05
CA GLY A 418 15.16 2.03 -16.73
C GLY A 418 14.75 1.04 -17.80
N GLN A 419 14.03 0.00 -17.39
CA GLN A 419 13.54 -1.00 -18.31
C GLN A 419 12.21 -1.59 -17.84
N LEU A 420 11.21 -1.57 -18.73
CA LEU A 420 9.97 -2.31 -18.52
C LEU A 420 10.19 -3.79 -18.86
N HIS A 421 9.81 -4.66 -17.94
CA HIS A 421 9.75 -6.09 -18.16
C HIS A 421 8.33 -6.61 -17.96
N LEU A 422 7.88 -7.45 -18.89
CA LEU A 422 6.53 -7.99 -18.94
C LEU A 422 6.64 -9.51 -18.87
N GLU A 423 6.16 -10.09 -17.79
CA GLU A 423 6.15 -11.53 -17.56
C GLU A 423 4.87 -11.89 -16.80
N ARG A 424 4.30 -13.06 -17.07
CA ARG A 424 3.05 -13.53 -16.45
C ARG A 424 3.27 -14.69 -15.51
N ASP A 425 4.37 -15.43 -15.65
CA ASP A 425 4.74 -16.48 -14.73
C ASP A 425 5.52 -15.90 -13.52
N PRO A 426 5.12 -16.19 -12.27
CA PRO A 426 5.75 -15.60 -11.10
C PRO A 426 7.21 -16.06 -10.91
N ALA A 427 7.54 -17.29 -11.30
CA ALA A 427 8.90 -17.82 -11.17
C ALA A 427 9.83 -17.24 -12.25
N GLU A 428 9.37 -17.14 -13.49
CA GLU A 428 10.11 -16.49 -14.58
C GLU A 428 10.30 -14.99 -14.31
N ALA A 429 9.28 -14.31 -13.75
CA ALA A 429 9.41 -12.90 -13.35
C ALA A 429 10.48 -12.72 -12.27
N ALA A 430 10.48 -13.59 -11.24
CA ALA A 430 11.49 -13.59 -10.20
C ALA A 430 12.89 -13.91 -10.74
N GLU A 431 13.00 -14.83 -11.71
CA GLU A 431 14.27 -15.14 -12.37
C GLU A 431 14.79 -13.95 -13.19
N GLY A 432 13.93 -13.26 -13.93
CA GLY A 432 14.29 -12.04 -14.67
C GLY A 432 14.78 -10.92 -13.76
N MET A 433 14.11 -10.72 -12.61
CA MET A 433 14.53 -9.76 -11.59
C MET A 433 15.88 -10.16 -10.95
N LEU A 434 16.05 -11.42 -10.57
CA LEU A 434 17.33 -11.92 -10.05
C LEU A 434 18.45 -11.75 -11.07
N ALA A 435 18.25 -12.12 -12.32
CA ALA A 435 19.25 -11.97 -13.38
C ALA A 435 19.67 -10.51 -13.58
N HIS A 436 18.72 -9.56 -13.48
CA HIS A 436 19.04 -8.14 -13.48
C HIS A 436 19.91 -7.76 -12.28
N ILE A 437 19.50 -8.13 -11.07
CA ILE A 437 20.24 -7.89 -9.82
C ILE A 437 21.67 -8.41 -9.93
N GLU A 438 21.85 -9.66 -10.36
CA GLU A 438 23.16 -10.28 -10.54
C GLU A 438 24.04 -9.58 -11.56
N SER A 439 23.44 -9.06 -12.64
CA SER A 439 24.20 -8.27 -13.61
C SER A 439 24.74 -6.97 -12.99
N LYS A 440 23.97 -6.32 -12.10
CA LYS A 440 24.37 -5.11 -11.39
C LYS A 440 25.43 -5.40 -10.34
N ARG A 441 25.24 -6.45 -9.54
CA ARG A 441 26.27 -6.95 -8.60
C ARG A 441 27.61 -7.18 -9.29
N LYS A 442 27.61 -7.93 -10.39
CA LYS A 442 28.81 -8.20 -11.19
C LYS A 442 29.47 -6.93 -11.71
N ALA A 443 28.68 -5.94 -12.16
CA ALA A 443 29.21 -4.65 -12.63
C ALA A 443 29.85 -3.83 -11.51
N LEU A 444 29.33 -3.95 -10.27
CA LEU A 444 29.90 -3.34 -9.07
C LEU A 444 31.09 -4.13 -8.48
N GLY A 445 31.35 -5.36 -8.96
CA GLY A 445 32.42 -6.22 -8.47
C GLY A 445 32.10 -6.92 -7.15
N ILE A 446 30.81 -7.16 -6.87
CA ILE A 446 30.30 -7.88 -5.68
C ILE A 446 29.48 -9.13 -6.05
#